data_AF-A0A2E9CKI5-F1
#
_entry.id   AF-A0A2E9CKI5-F1
#
_cell.length_a   1.000
_cell.length_b   1.000
_cell.length_c   1.000
_cell.angle_alpha   90.00
_cell.angle_beta   90.00
_cell.angle_gamma   90.00
#
_symmetry.space_group_name_H-M   'P 1'
#
loop_
_entity.id
_entity.type
_entity.pdbx_description
1 polymer ?
#
loop_
_entity_poly.entity_id
_entity_poly.type
_entity_poly.pdbx_seq_one_letter_code
_entity_poly.pdbx_strand_id
1 'polypeptide(L)'
;MSSLFANLNHVMRSRDPAVDQRRAPRDLVDMVSHVTARGRTHGVRIINISPLGAMCRSDGGLLVGEQMTIWLPIVKDHPAEVRWVEDGRLGVEFPQPIAPRAYDALMALVPPRRTAW
;
A
#
# COMPACT_ATOMS: atom_id res chain seq x y z
N MET A 1 -38.84 20.89 -0.41
CA MET A 1 -38.01 21.95 0.22
C MET A 1 -36.84 21.27 0.90
N SER A 2 -35.64 21.65 0.49
CA SER A 2 -34.43 20.83 0.46
C SER A 2 -33.80 20.51 1.82
N SER A 3 -33.46 19.23 1.99
CA SER A 3 -32.60 18.68 3.04
C SER A 3 -31.15 19.16 2.86
N LEU A 4 -30.71 20.09 3.69
CA LEU A 4 -29.31 20.58 3.68
C LEU A 4 -28.58 20.43 5.03
N PHE A 5 -29.21 19.87 6.06
CA PHE A 5 -28.59 19.76 7.40
C PHE A 5 -28.25 18.34 7.85
N ALA A 6 -28.57 17.29 7.08
CA ALA A 6 -28.33 15.91 7.49
C ALA A 6 -26.95 15.34 7.07
N ASN A 7 -26.24 15.98 6.12
CA ASN A 7 -25.06 15.38 5.47
C ASN A 7 -23.69 15.91 5.91
N LEU A 8 -23.61 16.83 6.87
CA LEU A 8 -22.31 17.41 7.29
C LEU A 8 -21.72 16.78 8.56
N ASN A 9 -22.48 15.96 9.30
CA ASN A 9 -21.99 15.33 10.54
C ASN A 9 -21.32 13.97 10.31
N HIS A 10 -21.51 13.33 9.14
CA HIS A 10 -20.90 12.03 8.85
C HIS A 10 -19.44 12.15 8.37
N VAL A 11 -19.11 13.24 7.68
CA VAL A 11 -17.77 13.45 7.10
C VAL A 11 -16.73 13.92 8.15
N MET A 12 -17.18 14.37 9.33
CA MET A 12 -16.29 14.80 10.43
C MET A 12 -16.05 13.71 11.50
N ARG A 13 -16.62 12.51 11.37
CA ARG A 13 -16.60 11.44 12.40
C ARG A 13 -15.97 10.11 11.95
N SER A 14 -14.79 10.13 11.32
CA SER A 14 -13.99 8.89 11.19
C SER A 14 -12.51 9.09 11.51
N ARG A 15 -12.22 9.92 12.52
CA ARG A 15 -10.93 9.89 13.24
C ARG A 15 -11.04 9.08 14.54
N ASP A 16 -11.85 8.03 14.53
CA ASP A 16 -11.89 7.08 15.63
C ASP A 16 -10.72 6.11 15.45
N PRO A 17 -9.67 6.14 16.29
CA PRO A 17 -8.58 5.17 16.22
C PRO A 17 -9.06 3.72 16.41
N ALA A 18 -10.29 3.50 16.90
CA ALA A 18 -10.93 2.19 16.95
C ALA A 18 -11.28 1.61 15.57
N VAL A 19 -11.26 2.42 14.50
CA VAL A 19 -11.46 1.97 13.10
C VAL A 19 -10.13 1.96 12.33
N ASP A 20 -8.97 1.97 13.02
CA ASP A 20 -7.72 1.59 12.36
C ASP A 20 -7.61 0.05 12.32
N GLN A 21 -8.16 -0.56 11.27
CA GLN A 21 -8.08 -2.02 11.06
C GLN A 21 -6.66 -2.50 10.69
N ARG A 22 -5.65 -1.61 10.74
CA ARG A 22 -4.28 -1.98 10.40
C ARG A 22 -3.66 -2.80 11.51
N ARG A 23 -3.09 -3.93 11.12
CA ARG A 23 -2.36 -4.85 11.99
C ARG A 23 -0.91 -4.42 12.25
N ALA A 24 -0.41 -3.41 11.53
CA ALA A 24 0.96 -2.92 11.66
C ALA A 24 1.06 -1.43 11.27
N PRO A 25 1.97 -0.66 11.89
CA PRO A 25 2.31 0.68 11.44
C PRO A 25 2.90 0.64 10.03
N ARG A 26 2.78 1.75 9.31
CA ARG A 26 3.25 1.90 7.93
C ARG A 26 4.24 3.04 7.83
N ASP A 27 5.38 2.78 7.19
CA ASP A 27 6.38 3.77 6.85
C ASP A 27 6.01 4.43 5.52
N LEU A 28 5.98 5.76 5.50
CA LEU A 28 5.82 6.52 4.27
C LEU A 28 7.11 6.45 3.46
N VAL A 29 6.99 6.18 2.17
CA VAL A 29 8.13 6.06 1.25
C VAL A 29 7.76 6.68 -0.11
N ASP A 30 8.76 6.86 -0.96
CA ASP A 30 8.56 6.99 -2.40
C ASP A 30 9.63 6.16 -3.07
N MET A 31 9.23 4.93 -3.36
CA MET A 31 10.09 3.95 -3.96
C MET A 31 9.54 3.59 -5.32
N VAL A 32 10.33 3.87 -6.35
CA VAL A 32 10.09 3.32 -7.68
C VAL A 32 10.39 1.82 -7.63
N SER A 33 9.45 1.02 -8.11
CA SER A 33 9.50 -0.43 -8.11
C SER A 33 8.76 -0.95 -9.36
N HIS A 34 8.63 -2.26 -9.46
CA HIS A 34 7.77 -2.92 -10.42
C HIS A 34 7.05 -4.08 -9.76
N VAL A 35 5.92 -4.45 -10.36
CA VAL A 35 5.18 -5.66 -10.03
C VAL A 35 5.06 -6.54 -11.25
N THR A 36 5.08 -7.86 -11.07
CA THR A 36 4.84 -8.81 -12.14
C THR A 36 3.56 -9.58 -11.86
N ALA A 37 2.59 -9.48 -12.77
CA ALA A 37 1.30 -10.14 -12.69
C ALA A 37 0.90 -10.68 -14.06
N ARG A 38 0.35 -11.90 -14.12
CA ARG A 38 -0.02 -12.58 -15.37
C ARG A 38 1.10 -12.59 -16.43
N GLY A 39 2.35 -12.73 -15.99
CA GLY A 39 3.54 -12.71 -16.87
C GLY A 39 3.89 -11.34 -17.46
N ARG A 40 3.28 -10.26 -16.98
CA ARG A 40 3.57 -8.88 -17.40
C ARG A 40 4.11 -8.07 -16.24
N THR A 41 5.12 -7.25 -16.52
CA THR A 41 5.72 -6.36 -15.52
C THR A 41 5.17 -4.95 -15.68
N HIS A 42 4.75 -4.35 -14.58
CA HIS A 42 4.20 -3.01 -14.49
C HIS A 42 5.06 -2.16 -13.57
N GLY A 43 5.48 -0.98 -14.02
CA GLY A 43 6.14 0.00 -13.15
C GLY A 43 5.16 0.52 -12.09
N VAL A 44 5.60 0.61 -10.84
CA VAL A 44 4.79 1.13 -9.74
C VAL A 44 5.60 2.10 -8.87
N ARG A 45 4.89 2.95 -8.14
CA ARG A 45 5.48 3.77 -7.08
C ARG A 45 4.87 3.37 -5.74
N ILE A 46 5.68 2.83 -4.85
CA ILE A 46 5.28 2.49 -3.49
C ILE A 46 5.27 3.77 -2.65
N ILE A 47 4.13 4.04 -2.00
CA ILE A 47 3.84 5.26 -1.24
C ILE A 47 3.95 5.02 0.27
N ASN A 48 3.56 3.83 0.72
CA ASN A 48 3.80 3.38 2.07
C ASN A 48 3.99 1.87 2.10
N ILE A 49 4.69 1.38 3.12
CA ILE A 49 4.99 -0.03 3.31
C ILE A 49 4.94 -0.39 4.79
N SER A 50 4.64 -1.65 5.07
CA SER A 50 4.75 -2.30 6.37
C SER A 50 5.29 -3.71 6.13
N PRO A 51 5.65 -4.46 7.19
CA PRO A 51 6.00 -5.87 7.03
C PRO A 51 4.88 -6.73 6.42
N LEU A 52 3.63 -6.26 6.43
CA LEU A 52 2.45 -7.02 6.00
C LEU A 52 1.90 -6.60 4.63
N GLY A 53 2.43 -5.54 4.02
CA GLY A 53 1.90 -5.05 2.75
C GLY A 53 2.29 -3.62 2.44
N ALA A 54 1.89 -3.15 1.27
CA ALA A 54 2.25 -1.84 0.74
C ALA A 54 1.06 -1.16 0.05
N MET A 55 1.14 0.16 -0.09
CA MET A 55 0.28 0.94 -0.98
C MET A 55 1.11 1.43 -2.16
N CYS A 56 0.61 1.21 -3.37
CA CYS A 56 1.29 1.61 -4.60
C CYS A 56 0.40 2.50 -5.46
N ARG A 57 0.99 3.38 -6.27
CA ARG A 57 0.37 3.92 -7.49
C ARG A 57 0.81 3.10 -8.70
N SER A 58 -0.12 2.85 -9.60
CA SER A 58 0.11 2.15 -10.86
C SER A 58 -0.87 2.64 -11.91
N ASP A 59 -0.38 2.81 -13.13
CA ASP A 59 -1.23 3.04 -14.31
C ASP A 59 -1.62 1.71 -14.99
N GLY A 60 -1.21 0.58 -14.41
CA GLY A 60 -1.51 -0.77 -14.91
C GLY A 60 -2.88 -1.29 -14.44
N GLY A 61 -3.55 -2.05 -15.31
CA GLY A 61 -4.84 -2.70 -15.03
C GLY A 61 -4.75 -3.91 -14.10
N LEU A 62 -4.27 -3.69 -12.87
CA LEU A 62 -4.27 -4.68 -11.80
C LEU A 62 -5.66 -4.72 -11.14
N LEU A 63 -6.14 -5.92 -10.84
CA LEU A 63 -7.48 -6.13 -10.30
C LEU A 63 -7.44 -6.65 -8.86
N VAL A 64 -8.50 -6.40 -8.09
CA VAL A 64 -8.66 -6.97 -6.74
C VAL A 64 -8.62 -8.51 -6.80
N GLY A 65 -7.90 -9.13 -5.86
CA GLY A 65 -7.67 -10.57 -5.78
C GLY A 65 -6.52 -11.07 -6.67
N GLU A 66 -5.91 -10.20 -7.46
CA GLU A 66 -4.80 -10.59 -8.34
C GLU A 66 -3.54 -10.90 -7.53
N GLN A 67 -2.96 -12.07 -7.81
CA GLN A 67 -1.67 -12.51 -7.27
C GLN A 67 -0.53 -11.96 -8.14
N MET A 68 0.47 -11.38 -7.49
CA MET A 68 1.63 -10.78 -8.14
C MET A 68 2.90 -11.01 -7.33
N THR A 69 4.04 -10.67 -7.92
CA THR A 69 5.24 -10.36 -7.15
C THR A 69 5.52 -8.86 -7.20
N ILE A 70 5.99 -8.29 -6.10
CA ILE A 70 6.48 -6.92 -6.02
C ILE A 70 7.97 -6.94 -5.75
N TRP A 71 8.74 -6.20 -6.53
CA TRP A 71 10.17 -6.12 -6.30
C TRP A 71 10.49 -5.10 -5.19
N LEU A 72 11.20 -5.54 -4.17
CA LEU A 72 11.67 -4.70 -3.07
C LEU A 72 13.19 -4.82 -2.96
N PRO A 73 13.96 -3.74 -2.74
CA PRO A 73 15.38 -3.84 -2.43
C PRO A 73 15.63 -4.81 -1.26
N ILE A 74 16.72 -5.57 -1.33
CA ILE A 74 17.10 -6.64 -0.37
C ILE A 74 16.16 -7.87 -0.41
N VAL A 75 14.85 -7.68 -0.34
CA VAL A 75 13.84 -8.76 -0.30
C VAL A 75 13.65 -9.42 -1.68
N LYS A 76 13.86 -8.66 -2.76
CA LYS A 76 13.64 -9.03 -4.16
C LYS A 76 12.15 -9.25 -4.47
N ASP A 77 11.83 -10.17 -5.36
CA ASP A 77 10.44 -10.46 -5.77
C ASP A 77 9.68 -11.10 -4.61
N HIS A 78 8.85 -10.30 -3.95
CA HIS A 78 8.05 -10.72 -2.81
C HIS A 78 6.60 -11.00 -3.23
N PRO A 79 5.99 -12.15 -2.86
CA PRO A 79 4.60 -12.43 -3.17
C PRO A 79 3.64 -11.41 -2.56
N ALA A 80 2.63 -11.01 -3.32
CA ALA A 80 1.62 -10.06 -2.89
C ALA A 80 0.26 -10.31 -3.56
N GLU A 81 -0.82 -9.96 -2.87
CA GLU A 81 -2.19 -9.98 -3.39
C GLU A 81 -2.78 -8.57 -3.38
N VAL A 82 -3.42 -8.16 -4.47
CA VAL A 82 -4.20 -6.91 -4.50
C VAL A 82 -5.44 -7.05 -3.62
N ARG A 83 -5.57 -6.20 -2.59
CA ARG A 83 -6.73 -6.20 -1.68
C ARG A 83 -7.77 -5.15 -2.01
N TRP A 84 -7.35 -4.05 -2.62
CA TRP A 84 -8.22 -2.99 -3.11
C TRP A 84 -7.54 -2.21 -4.24
N VAL A 85 -8.36 -1.57 -5.07
CA VAL A 85 -7.94 -0.64 -6.12
C VAL A 85 -8.86 0.57 -6.06
N GLU A 86 -8.29 1.77 -6.01
CA GLU A 86 -9.04 3.04 -5.91
C GLU A 86 -8.20 4.17 -6.51
N ASP A 87 -8.74 4.92 -7.47
CA ASP A 87 -8.12 6.12 -8.06
C ASP A 87 -6.64 5.95 -8.47
N GLY A 88 -6.32 4.87 -9.19
CA GLY A 88 -4.95 4.58 -9.66
C GLY A 88 -3.99 4.14 -8.55
N ARG A 89 -4.53 3.87 -7.35
CA ARG A 89 -3.80 3.27 -6.23
C ARG A 89 -4.28 1.85 -6.02
N LEU A 90 -3.39 1.04 -5.49
CA LEU A 90 -3.71 -0.29 -5.01
C LEU A 90 -3.07 -0.53 -3.66
N GLY A 91 -3.79 -1.24 -2.80
CA GLY A 91 -3.24 -1.83 -1.59
C GLY A 91 -2.94 -3.28 -1.84
N VAL A 92 -1.75 -3.70 -1.47
CA VAL A 92 -1.35 -5.11 -1.51
C VAL A 92 -1.10 -5.63 -0.11
N GLU A 93 -1.45 -6.90 0.10
CA GLU A 93 -1.09 -7.68 1.28
C GLU A 93 -0.01 -8.68 0.91
N PHE A 94 0.94 -8.88 1.82
CA PHE A 94 1.94 -9.93 1.68
C PHE A 94 1.42 -11.19 2.38
N PRO A 95 1.19 -12.30 1.66
CA PRO A 95 0.76 -13.56 2.28
C PRO A 95 1.74 -14.04 3.36
N GLN A 96 3.02 -13.69 3.19
CA GLN A 96 4.08 -13.93 4.16
C GLN A 96 4.68 -12.58 4.57
N PRO A 97 4.72 -12.25 5.88
CA PRO A 97 5.36 -11.03 6.34
C PRO A 97 6.82 -10.94 5.93
N ILE A 98 7.30 -9.74 5.63
CA ILE A 98 8.74 -9.49 5.49
C ILE A 98 9.40 -9.71 6.85
N ALA A 99 10.46 -10.52 6.90
CA ALA A 99 11.18 -10.80 8.13
C ALA A 99 11.81 -9.50 8.71
N PRO A 100 11.82 -9.30 10.05
CA PRO A 100 12.25 -8.04 10.66
C PRO A 100 13.60 -7.53 10.17
N ARG A 101 14.64 -8.39 10.15
CA ARG A 101 15.98 -8.01 9.67
C ARG A 101 16.00 -7.55 8.21
N ALA A 102 15.18 -8.16 7.36
CA ALA A 102 15.10 -7.77 5.96
C ALA A 102 14.31 -6.46 5.79
N TYR A 103 13.29 -6.23 6.61
CA TYR A 103 12.55 -4.97 6.65
C TYR A 103 13.44 -3.81 7.11
N ASP A 104 14.22 -4.01 8.18
CA ASP A 104 15.18 -3.01 8.66
C ASP A 104 16.22 -2.66 7.57
N ALA A 105 16.74 -3.67 6.87
CA ALA A 105 17.69 -3.47 5.77
C ALA A 105 17.07 -2.75 4.56
N LEU A 106 15.81 -3.06 4.23
CA LEU A 106 15.04 -2.35 3.20
C LEU A 106 14.89 -0.86 3.57
N MET A 107 14.49 -0.58 4.81
CA MET A 107 14.27 0.79 5.28
C MET A 107 15.56 1.61 5.41
N ALA A 108 16.71 0.96 5.63
CA ALA A 108 18.01 1.62 5.59
C ALA A 108 18.40 2.11 4.19
N LEU A 109 17.93 1.44 3.12
CA LEU A 109 18.16 1.86 1.73
C LEU A 109 17.13 2.86 1.21
N VAL A 110 15.91 2.81 1.75
CA VAL A 110 14.77 3.61 1.32
C VAL A 110 14.28 4.42 2.51
N PRO A 111 14.96 5.53 2.84
CA PRO A 111 14.66 6.26 4.05
C PRO A 111 13.21 6.78 4.05
N PRO A 112 12.50 6.71 5.18
CA PRO A 112 11.13 7.16 5.28
C PRO A 112 10.96 8.63 4.88
N ARG A 113 9.89 8.93 4.15
CA ARG A 113 9.47 10.30 3.88
C ARG A 113 8.76 10.87 5.10
N ARG A 114 9.13 12.10 5.50
CA ARG A 114 8.56 12.79 6.66
C ARG A 114 7.17 13.40 6.41
N THR A 115 6.70 13.51 5.17
CA THR A 115 5.36 14.05 4.84
C THR A 115 4.77 13.43 3.58
N ALA A 116 3.48 13.04 3.65
CA ALA A 116 2.63 12.76 2.49
C ALA A 116 1.96 14.08 2.09
N TRP A 117 2.17 14.53 0.85
CA TRP A 117 1.46 15.68 0.27
C TRP A 117 0.15 15.22 -0.35
#